data_AF-A0A327VEN4-F1
#
_entry.id   AF-A0A327VEN4-F1
#
_cell.length_a   1.000
_cell.length_b   1.000
_cell.length_c   1.000
_cell.angle_alpha   90.00
_cell.angle_beta   90.00
_cell.angle_gamma   90.00
#
_symmetry.space_group_name_H-M   'P 1'
#
loop_
_entity.id
_entity.type
_entity.pdbx_description
1 polymer ?
#
loop_
_entity_poly.entity_id
_entity_poly.type
_entity_poly.pdbx_seq_one_letter_code
_entity_poly.pdbx_strand_id
1 'polypeptide(L)'
;MTDPPERDGSAQPADSAPPDGGAEGGGAGTARERTGRAAGRQRKQVLLRLDPAMYEAIARWAADELRSTNAQIDFLLRKALADARRLPRNAKPPPRRGRPPREE
;
A
#
# COMPACT_ATOMS: atom_id res chain seq x y z
N MET A 1 6.33 -22.95 59.11
CA MET A 1 5.34 -21.86 59.00
C MET A 1 5.53 -20.91 60.18
N THR A 2 6.60 -20.11 60.16
CA THR A 2 6.62 -18.77 60.76
C THR A 2 7.77 -18.00 60.12
N ASP A 3 7.40 -16.86 59.53
CA ASP A 3 8.19 -15.98 58.66
C ASP A 3 9.17 -15.06 59.44
N PRO A 4 10.12 -14.40 58.72
CA PRO A 4 11.27 -13.65 59.25
C PRO A 4 10.97 -12.18 59.63
N PRO A 5 11.94 -11.41 60.15
CA PRO A 5 11.69 -10.14 60.83
C PRO A 5 11.65 -8.89 59.92
N GLU A 6 11.20 -7.82 60.56
CA GLU A 6 10.82 -6.48 60.08
C GLU A 6 11.82 -5.77 59.16
N ARG A 7 11.27 -5.02 58.19
CA ARG A 7 11.95 -3.92 57.51
C ARG A 7 11.11 -2.65 57.64
N ASP A 8 11.69 -1.65 58.27
CA ASP A 8 11.18 -0.30 58.42
C ASP A 8 11.92 0.66 57.46
N GLY A 9 11.23 1.71 57.00
CA GLY A 9 11.75 2.88 56.28
C GLY A 9 12.21 2.63 54.83
N SER A 10 11.87 3.40 53.80
CA SER A 10 11.60 4.84 53.78
C SER A 10 11.06 5.23 52.39
N ALA A 11 10.20 6.24 52.39
CA ALA A 11 9.47 6.79 51.25
C ALA A 11 10.39 7.40 50.16
N GLN A 12 9.96 7.29 48.90
CA GLN A 12 10.48 8.12 47.80
C GLN A 12 9.57 9.35 47.62
N PRO A 13 10.10 10.58 47.61
CA PRO A 13 9.34 11.78 47.27
C PRO A 13 9.22 11.98 45.74
N ALA A 14 8.11 12.60 45.37
CA ALA A 14 7.73 12.98 44.01
C ALA A 14 8.33 14.34 43.57
N ASP A 15 8.42 14.46 42.25
CA ASP A 15 8.25 15.65 41.40
C ASP A 15 9.27 16.82 41.47
N SER A 16 9.85 17.13 40.31
CA SER A 16 10.38 18.44 39.92
C SER A 16 10.63 18.46 38.41
N ALA A 17 9.74 19.11 37.65
CA ALA A 17 9.94 19.47 36.25
C ALA A 17 11.08 20.51 36.05
N PRO A 18 11.58 20.68 34.81
CA PRO A 18 11.90 22.01 34.31
C PRO A 18 11.22 22.33 32.95
N PRO A 19 11.17 23.63 32.57
CA PRO A 19 10.21 24.18 31.62
C PRO A 19 10.74 24.43 30.19
N ASP A 20 9.78 24.64 29.29
CA ASP A 20 9.73 25.45 28.07
C ASP A 20 10.96 25.62 27.15
N GLY A 21 10.77 25.17 25.90
CA GLY A 21 11.58 25.55 24.74
C GLY A 21 10.86 25.18 23.45
N GLY A 22 10.24 26.17 22.78
CA GLY A 22 9.26 25.98 21.72
C GLY A 22 9.78 25.40 20.41
N ALA A 23 8.88 24.69 19.73
CA ALA A 23 8.93 24.43 18.29
C ALA A 23 7.50 24.56 17.74
N GLU A 24 7.15 25.78 17.34
CA GLU A 24 5.96 26.03 16.52
C GLU A 24 6.20 25.42 15.13
N GLY A 25 5.24 24.63 14.66
CA GLY A 25 5.26 24.14 13.28
C GLY A 25 4.21 23.08 13.02
N GLY A 26 3.06 23.49 12.47
CA GLY A 26 2.20 22.60 11.69
C GLY A 26 0.78 22.47 12.21
N GLY A 27 -0.04 23.50 11.98
CA GLY A 27 -1.47 23.29 11.89
C GLY A 27 -1.79 22.32 10.76
N ALA A 28 -2.75 21.43 10.99
CA ALA A 28 -3.91 21.21 10.11
C ALA A 28 -4.53 19.85 10.40
N GLY A 29 -5.84 19.91 10.67
CA GLY A 29 -6.76 18.96 10.06
C GLY A 29 -6.85 17.62 10.76
N THR A 30 -7.87 17.53 11.61
CA THR A 30 -8.79 16.40 11.63
C THR A 30 -9.18 16.00 10.19
N ALA A 31 -8.39 15.14 9.56
CA ALA A 31 -8.64 14.61 8.23
C ALA A 31 -9.02 13.14 8.33
N ARG A 32 -10.30 12.96 8.64
CA ARG A 32 -11.23 12.06 7.96
C ARG A 32 -10.74 10.63 7.76
N GLU A 33 -11.30 9.77 8.61
CA GLU A 33 -12.15 8.67 8.15
C GLU A 33 -12.17 8.54 6.62
N ARG A 34 -11.37 7.62 6.08
CA ARG A 34 -11.38 7.26 4.66
C ARG A 34 -12.66 6.49 4.37
N THR A 35 -13.78 7.21 4.42
CA THR A 35 -15.08 6.76 3.96
C THR A 35 -15.05 6.64 2.44
N GLY A 36 -15.71 5.61 1.92
CA GLY A 36 -16.11 5.57 0.51
C GLY A 36 -15.18 4.81 -0.44
N ARG A 37 -15.14 3.50 -0.26
CA ARG A 37 -14.83 2.45 -1.25
C ARG A 37 -15.14 2.87 -2.70
N ALA A 38 -14.10 3.12 -3.50
CA ALA A 38 -14.21 3.16 -4.95
C ALA A 38 -14.90 1.89 -5.43
N ALA A 39 -16.10 2.00 -6.00
CA ALA A 39 -16.82 0.88 -6.61
C ALA A 39 -16.20 0.53 -7.98
N GLY A 40 -14.86 0.44 -8.04
CA GLY A 40 -14.14 -0.14 -9.15
C GLY A 40 -14.25 -1.65 -9.05
N ARG A 41 -14.85 -2.27 -10.09
CA ARG A 41 -14.91 -3.73 -10.27
C ARG A 41 -13.65 -4.40 -9.73
N GLN A 42 -13.82 -5.26 -8.73
CA GLN A 42 -12.73 -5.87 -7.99
C GLN A 42 -11.75 -6.54 -8.96
N ARG A 43 -10.50 -6.06 -9.00
CA ARG A 43 -9.45 -6.69 -9.81
C ARG A 43 -9.16 -8.06 -9.22
N LYS A 44 -9.21 -9.10 -10.05
CA LYS A 44 -8.80 -10.44 -9.62
C LYS A 44 -7.29 -10.47 -9.45
N GLN A 45 -6.84 -10.69 -8.22
CA GLN A 45 -5.44 -10.95 -7.94
C GLN A 45 -5.19 -12.45 -8.08
N VAL A 46 -4.13 -12.81 -8.82
CA VAL A 46 -3.71 -14.19 -9.07
C VAL A 46 -2.21 -14.26 -8.83
N LEU A 47 -1.76 -15.29 -8.10
CA LEU A 47 -0.33 -15.58 -7.96
C LEU A 47 0.16 -16.26 -9.23
N LEU A 48 1.05 -15.59 -9.97
CA LEU A 48 1.69 -16.15 -11.17
C LEU A 48 3.04 -16.74 -10.79
N ARG A 49 3.26 -18.01 -11.12
CA ARG A 49 4.59 -18.62 -11.04
C ARG A 49 5.32 -18.32 -12.33
N LEU A 50 6.42 -17.60 -12.23
CA LEU A 50 7.26 -17.25 -13.37
C LEU A 50 8.69 -17.67 -13.06
N ASP A 51 9.41 -18.10 -14.10
CA ASP A 51 10.86 -18.23 -13.99
C ASP A 51 11.48 -16.87 -13.64
N PRO A 52 12.45 -16.80 -12.70
CA PRO A 52 13.05 -15.53 -12.30
C PRO A 52 13.69 -14.77 -13.46
N ALA A 53 14.38 -15.44 -14.40
CA ALA A 53 15.02 -14.76 -15.52
C ALA A 53 13.98 -14.17 -16.48
N MET A 54 12.85 -14.85 -16.66
CA MET A 54 11.72 -14.30 -17.43
C MET A 54 11.12 -13.07 -16.75
N TYR A 55 10.99 -13.07 -15.42
CA TYR A 55 10.50 -11.91 -14.68
C TYR A 55 11.41 -10.70 -14.91
N GLU A 56 12.72 -10.90 -14.78
CA GLU A 56 13.70 -9.83 -14.99
C GLU A 56 13.67 -9.27 -16.41
N ALA A 57 13.52 -10.13 -17.42
CA ALA A 57 13.37 -9.69 -18.81
C ALA A 57 12.13 -8.82 -19.01
N ILE A 58 10.99 -9.21 -18.44
CA ILE A 58 9.74 -8.43 -18.52
C ILE A 58 9.86 -7.12 -17.75
N ALA A 59 10.48 -7.14 -16.56
CA ALA A 59 10.67 -5.94 -15.75
C ALA A 59 11.55 -4.91 -16.46
N ARG A 60 12.64 -5.35 -17.09
CA ARG A 60 13.51 -4.50 -17.90
C ARG A 60 12.77 -3.88 -19.08
N TRP A 61 12.03 -4.69 -19.84
CA TRP A 61 11.24 -4.18 -20.97
C TRP A 61 10.15 -3.20 -20.51
N ALA A 62 9.50 -3.47 -19.38
CA ALA A 62 8.53 -2.54 -18.80
C ALA A 62 9.17 -1.19 -18.44
N ALA A 63 10.39 -1.21 -17.89
CA ALA A 63 11.15 0.00 -17.57
C ALA A 63 11.49 0.81 -18.83
N ASP A 64 11.94 0.13 -19.90
CA ASP A 64 12.24 0.76 -21.19
C ASP A 64 11.01 1.47 -21.79
N GLU A 65 9.81 0.92 -21.56
CA GLU A 65 8.53 1.50 -22.03
C GLU A 65 7.84 2.42 -21.00
N LEU A 66 8.51 2.77 -19.90
CA LEU A 66 7.96 3.59 -18.81
C LEU A 66 6.61 3.05 -18.30
N ARG A 67 6.49 1.72 -18.18
CA ARG A 67 5.34 0.98 -17.65
C ARG A 67 5.71 0.28 -16.35
N SER A 68 4.72 0.04 -15.51
CA SER A 68 4.92 -0.93 -14.42
C SER A 68 4.94 -2.35 -14.98
N THR A 69 5.65 -3.27 -14.31
CA THR A 69 5.71 -4.67 -14.71
C THR A 69 4.32 -5.29 -14.84
N ASN A 70 3.39 -4.98 -13.93
CA ASN A 70 2.00 -5.45 -14.00
C ASN A 70 1.25 -4.91 -15.22
N ALA A 71 1.48 -3.66 -15.61
CA ALA A 71 0.88 -3.09 -16.81
C ALA A 71 1.45 -3.74 -18.08
N GLN A 72 2.75 -4.09 -18.08
CA GLN A 72 3.38 -4.81 -19.18
C GLN A 72 2.82 -6.22 -19.32
N ILE A 73 2.66 -6.95 -18.20
CA ILE A 73 2.05 -8.29 -18.19
C ILE A 73 0.60 -8.24 -18.71
N ASP A 74 -0.22 -7.29 -18.24
CA ASP A 74 -1.61 -7.14 -18.73
C ASP A 74 -1.64 -6.85 -20.24
N PHE A 75 -0.77 -5.97 -20.73
CA PHE A 75 -0.64 -5.67 -22.15
C PHE A 75 -0.30 -6.94 -22.97
N LEU A 76 0.70 -7.69 -22.54
CA LEU A 76 1.12 -8.93 -23.19
C LEU A 76 0.01 -9.97 -23.24
N LEU A 77 -0.70 -10.18 -22.13
CA LEU A 77 -1.81 -11.13 -22.05
C LEU A 77 -2.96 -10.72 -22.99
N ARG A 78 -3.31 -9.44 -23.02
CA ARG A 78 -4.34 -8.92 -23.93
C ARG A 78 -3.94 -9.07 -25.40
N LYS A 79 -2.68 -8.76 -25.73
CA LYS A 79 -2.14 -8.92 -27.08
C LYS A 79 -2.20 -10.39 -27.50
N ALA A 80 -1.70 -11.31 -26.67
CA ALA A 80 -1.72 -12.74 -26.95
C ALA A 80 -3.15 -13.29 -27.14
N LEU A 81 -4.10 -12.84 -26.30
CA LEU A 81 -5.52 -13.21 -26.45
C LEU A 81 -6.15 -12.64 -27.72
N ALA A 82 -5.81 -11.41 -28.10
CA ALA A 82 -6.29 -10.79 -29.34
C ALA A 82 -5.74 -11.52 -30.57
N ASP A 83 -4.43 -11.78 -30.59
CA ASP A 83 -3.74 -12.50 -31.66
C ASP A 83 -4.32 -13.93 -31.81
N ALA A 84 -4.63 -14.59 -30.70
CA ALA A 84 -5.29 -15.90 -30.68
C ALA A 84 -6.79 -15.85 -31.01
N ARG A 85 -7.38 -14.66 -31.23
CA ARG A 85 -8.84 -14.43 -31.40
C ARG A 85 -9.69 -14.98 -30.24
N ARG A 86 -9.15 -14.92 -29.02
CA ARG A 86 -9.77 -15.39 -27.77
C ARG A 86 -10.09 -14.25 -26.80
N LEU A 87 -9.82 -13.00 -27.17
CA LEU A 87 -10.13 -11.85 -26.32
C LEU A 87 -11.66 -11.72 -26.15
N PRO A 88 -12.19 -11.75 -24.91
CA PRO A 88 -13.61 -11.59 -24.67
C PRO A 88 -14.11 -10.21 -25.10
N ARG A 89 -15.29 -10.15 -25.73
CA ARG A 89 -15.91 -8.88 -26.18
C ARG A 89 -16.22 -7.90 -25.05
N ASN A 90 -16.34 -8.39 -23.81
CA ASN A 90 -16.61 -7.59 -22.61
C ASN A 90 -15.34 -7.18 -21.85
N ALA A 91 -14.14 -7.48 -22.38
CA ALA A 91 -12.89 -7.05 -21.77
C ALA A 91 -12.75 -5.53 -21.86
N LYS A 92 -12.82 -4.84 -20.71
CA LYS A 92 -12.66 -3.38 -20.66
C LYS A 92 -11.24 -2.96 -21.06
N PRO A 93 -11.06 -1.80 -21.72
CA PRO A 93 -9.74 -1.26 -22.03
C PRO A 93 -8.94 -0.97 -20.73
N PRO A 94 -7.60 -0.92 -20.81
CA PRO A 94 -6.78 -0.56 -19.66
C PRO A 94 -7.16 0.85 -19.18
N PRO A 95 -7.19 1.09 -17.86
CA PRO A 95 -7.51 2.40 -17.31
C PRO A 95 -6.49 3.44 -17.76
N ARG A 96 -6.97 4.67 -18.04
CA ARG A 96 -6.09 5.79 -18.38
C ARG A 96 -5.15 6.11 -17.22
N ARG A 97 -3.91 6.52 -17.55
CA ARG A 97 -2.92 6.98 -16.56
C ARG A 97 -3.42 8.29 -15.94
N GLY A 98 -3.24 8.43 -14.63
CA GLY A 98 -3.50 9.66 -13.89
C GLY A 98 -4.95 9.83 -13.44
N ARG A 99 -5.12 9.80 -12.10
CA ARG A 99 -6.32 10.11 -11.31
C ARG A 99 -7.52 9.16 -11.53
N PRO A 100 -8.01 8.47 -10.47
CA PRO A 100 -9.29 7.78 -10.57
C PRO A 100 -10.38 8.78 -10.98
N PRO A 101 -11.35 8.39 -11.83
CA PRO A 101 -12.46 9.27 -12.22
C PRO A 101 -13.10 9.85 -10.96
N ARG A 102 -13.36 11.16 -10.95
CA ARG A 102 -14.28 11.72 -9.95
C ARG A 102 -15.67 11.22 -10.31
N GLU A 103 -16.34 10.61 -9.35
CA GLU A 103 -17.72 10.15 -9.50
C GLU A 103 -18.63 11.40 -9.57
N GLU A 104 -19.60 11.40 -10.50
CA GLU A 104 -20.77 12.29 -10.49
C GLU A 104 -21.76 11.83 -9.42
#